data_AF-A0A948TRJ6-F1
#
_entry.id   AF-A0A948TRJ6-F1
#
_cell.length_a   1.000
_cell.length_b   1.000
_cell.length_c   1.000
_cell.angle_alpha   90.00
_cell.angle_beta   90.00
_cell.angle_gamma   90.00
#
_symmetry.space_group_name_H-M   'P 1'
#
loop_
_entity.id
_entity.type
_entity.pdbx_description
1 polymer ?
#
loop_
_entity_poly.entity_id
_entity_poly.type
_entity_poly.pdbx_seq_one_letter_code
_entity_poly.pdbx_strand_id
1 'polypeptide(L)'
;MIFISKEQFLEEHNKLSPAKLQATLALLDRFKEEKRPFLKDKDWCLEKLRIPLISWLITLPGSKKKYARKRKPAFKNYPETHYQ
;
A
#
# COMPACT_ATOMS: atom_id res chain seq x y z
N MET A 1 -7.44 13.45 -9.28
CA MET A 1 -8.35 12.51 -8.59
C MET A 1 -9.25 11.84 -9.61
N ILE A 2 -8.83 10.67 -10.07
CA ILE A 2 -9.63 9.84 -10.97
C ILE A 2 -10.55 8.96 -10.09
N PHE A 3 -11.86 9.16 -10.24
CA PHE A 3 -12.90 8.35 -9.61
C PHE A 3 -13.42 7.35 -10.63
N ILE A 4 -13.47 6.09 -10.24
CA ILE A 4 -13.81 4.97 -11.12
C ILE A 4 -14.73 4.00 -10.39
N SER A 5 -15.29 3.05 -11.11
CA SER A 5 -16.06 1.97 -10.48
C SER A 5 -15.14 1.07 -9.66
N LYS A 6 -15.75 0.26 -8.78
CA LYS A 6 -15.02 -0.73 -7.97
C LYS A 6 -14.28 -1.74 -8.87
N GLU A 7 -14.94 -2.18 -9.94
CA GLU A 7 -14.41 -3.16 -10.90
C GLU A 7 -13.23 -2.57 -11.66
N GLN A 8 -13.36 -1.33 -12.15
CA GLN A 8 -12.30 -0.61 -12.84
C GLN A 8 -11.10 -0.38 -11.92
N PHE A 9 -11.34 -0.04 -10.65
CA PHE A 9 -10.27 0.11 -9.67
C PHE A 9 -9.51 -1.20 -9.44
N LEU A 10 -10.23 -2.32 -9.37
CA LEU A 10 -9.63 -3.64 -9.22
C LEU A 10 -8.75 -3.98 -10.42
N GLU A 11 -9.26 -3.78 -11.63
CA GLU A 11 -8.55 -4.05 -12.88
C GLU A 11 -7.26 -3.23 -12.97
N GLU A 12 -7.35 -1.92 -12.79
CA GLU A 12 -6.19 -1.02 -12.86
C GLU A 12 -5.16 -1.30 -11.76
N HIS A 13 -5.63 -1.64 -10.54
CA HIS A 13 -4.76 -2.08 -9.46
C HIS A 13 -4.05 -3.39 -9.82
N ASN A 14 -4.77 -4.40 -10.28
CA ASN A 14 -4.25 -5.73 -10.56
C ASN A 14 -3.31 -5.76 -11.77
N LYS A 15 -3.59 -4.95 -12.80
CA LYS A 15 -2.75 -4.78 -14.00
C LYS A 15 -1.33 -4.36 -13.66
N LEU A 16 -1.19 -3.52 -12.63
CA LEU A 16 0.09 -2.97 -12.20
C LEU A 16 0.64 -3.65 -10.94
N SER A 17 -0.11 -4.55 -10.32
CA SER A 17 0.29 -5.23 -9.09
C SER A 17 0.95 -6.58 -9.40
N PRO A 18 2.02 -6.93 -8.66
CA PRO A 18 2.55 -8.29 -8.74
C PRO A 18 1.50 -9.29 -8.26
N ALA A 19 1.57 -10.54 -8.73
CA ALA A 19 0.60 -11.60 -8.41
C ALA A 19 0.27 -11.76 -6.90
N LYS A 20 1.20 -11.39 -6.02
CA LYS A 20 1.05 -11.47 -4.56
C LYS A 20 0.30 -10.31 -3.91
N LEU A 21 0.15 -9.21 -4.64
CA LEU A 21 -0.58 -8.00 -4.23
C LEU A 21 -1.81 -7.77 -5.12
N GLN A 22 -2.14 -8.73 -5.97
CA GLN A 22 -3.43 -8.72 -6.65
C GLN A 22 -4.53 -8.89 -5.62
N ALA A 23 -5.56 -8.07 -5.76
CA ALA A 23 -6.75 -8.12 -4.94
C ALA A 23 -7.85 -8.87 -5.68
N THR A 24 -8.87 -9.29 -4.94
CA THR A 24 -10.15 -9.77 -5.46
C THR A 24 -11.25 -8.80 -5.04
N LEU A 25 -12.43 -8.88 -5.66
CA LEU A 25 -13.57 -8.05 -5.28
C LEU A 25 -13.93 -8.21 -3.78
N ALA A 26 -13.85 -9.44 -3.26
CA ALA A 26 -14.09 -9.72 -1.85
C ALA A 26 -13.05 -9.06 -0.93
N LEU A 27 -11.78 -8.98 -1.34
CA LEU A 27 -10.74 -8.26 -0.59
C LEU A 27 -11.00 -6.76 -0.59
N LEU A 28 -11.52 -6.19 -1.68
CA LEU A 28 -11.91 -4.79 -1.73
C LEU A 28 -13.06 -4.47 -0.78
N ASP A 29 -14.07 -5.35 -0.70
CA ASP A 29 -15.18 -5.16 0.26
C ASP A 29 -14.67 -5.21 1.70
N ARG A 30 -13.86 -6.22 2.02
CA ARG A 30 -13.27 -6.36 3.35
C ARG A 30 -12.38 -5.17 3.71
N PHE A 31 -11.58 -4.67 2.76
CA PHE A 31 -10.79 -3.46 2.94
C PHE A 31 -11.69 -2.26 3.27
N LYS A 32 -12.80 -2.10 2.54
CA LYS A 32 -13.74 -1.00 2.78
C LYS A 32 -14.44 -1.12 4.11
N GLU A 33 -14.79 -2.32 4.57
CA GLU A 33 -15.40 -2.56 5.88
C GLU A 33 -14.44 -2.23 7.02
N GLU A 34 -13.19 -2.72 6.94
CA GLU A 34 -12.20 -2.54 8.00
C GLU A 34 -11.66 -1.09 8.06
N LYS A 35 -11.45 -0.46 6.89
CA LYS A 35 -10.92 0.89 6.78
C LYS A 35 -11.99 1.96 6.61
N ARG A 36 -13.28 1.61 6.65
CA ARG A 36 -14.42 2.54 6.55
C ARG A 36 -14.28 3.80 7.41
N PRO A 37 -13.81 3.72 8.68
CA PRO A 37 -13.66 4.91 9.52
C PRO A 37 -12.62 5.91 9.00
N PHE A 38 -11.63 5.42 8.23
CA PHE A 38 -10.51 6.20 7.72
C PHE A 38 -10.74 6.72 6.29
N LEU A 39 -11.71 6.15 5.58
CA LEU A 39 -12.06 6.50 4.21
C LEU A 39 -13.20 7.52 4.24
N LYS A 40 -12.84 8.81 4.20
CA LYS A 40 -13.81 9.92 4.16
C LYS A 40 -14.64 9.94 2.88
N ASP A 41 -14.11 9.39 1.79
CA ASP A 41 -14.75 9.36 0.49
C ASP A 41 -15.45 8.01 0.25
N LYS A 42 -16.73 8.06 -0.15
CA LYS A 42 -17.48 6.85 -0.56
C LYS A 42 -16.98 6.28 -1.89
N ASP A 43 -16.32 7.11 -2.69
CA ASP A 43 -15.94 6.78 -4.06
C ASP A 43 -14.60 6.05 -4.15
N TRP A 44 -14.46 5.21 -5.19
CA TRP A 44 -13.22 4.51 -5.48
C TRP A 44 -12.26 5.44 -6.22
N CYS A 45 -11.46 6.20 -5.46
CA CYS A 45 -10.43 7.07 -6.01
C CYS A 45 -9.10 6.31 -6.12
N LEU A 46 -8.58 6.17 -7.34
CA LEU A 46 -7.38 5.38 -7.62
C LEU A 46 -6.16 5.92 -6.86
N GLU A 47 -5.96 7.24 -6.88
CA GLU A 47 -4.80 7.89 -6.25
C GLU A 47 -4.85 7.82 -4.71
N LYS A 48 -6.04 7.89 -4.11
CA LYS A 48 -6.21 7.87 -2.66
C LYS A 48 -6.22 6.47 -2.07
N LEU A 49 -6.85 5.50 -2.74
CA LEU A 49 -7.12 4.18 -2.16
C LEU A 49 -6.06 3.13 -2.49
N ARG A 50 -5.31 3.30 -3.58
CA ARG A 50 -4.35 2.29 -4.04
C ARG A 50 -3.22 2.06 -3.03
N ILE A 51 -2.62 3.12 -2.49
CA ILE A 51 -1.55 2.99 -1.49
C ILE A 51 -2.08 2.38 -0.17
N PRO A 52 -3.20 2.86 0.40
CA PRO A 52 -3.84 2.21 1.55
C PRO A 52 -4.16 0.73 1.33
N LEU A 53 -4.69 0.38 0.15
CA LEU A 53 -5.00 -1.01 -0.19
C LEU A 53 -3.73 -1.86 -0.22
N ILE A 54 -2.67 -1.42 -0.90
CA ILE A 54 -1.39 -2.14 -0.93
C ILE A 54 -0.84 -2.32 0.48
N SER A 55 -0.83 -1.26 1.29
CA SER A 55 -0.37 -1.33 2.67
C SER A 55 -1.19 -2.33 3.50
N TRP A 56 -2.50 -2.39 3.29
CA TRP A 56 -3.38 -3.33 3.96
C TRP A 56 -3.14 -4.77 3.50
N LEU A 57 -3.04 -5.01 2.19
CA LEU A 57 -2.74 -6.32 1.62
C LEU A 57 -1.42 -6.89 2.15
N ILE A 58 -0.39 -6.06 2.36
CA ILE A 58 0.89 -6.49 2.93
C ILE A 58 0.75 -6.96 4.39
N THR A 59 -0.22 -6.43 5.14
CA THR A 59 -0.45 -6.80 6.54
C THR A 59 -1.27 -8.07 6.71
N LEU A 60 -1.87 -8.61 5.64
CA LEU A 60 -2.69 -9.81 5.74
C LEU A 60 -1.83 -11.05 6.13
N PRO A 61 -2.32 -11.93 7.01
CA PRO A 61 -1.54 -13.06 7.53
C PRO A 61 -1.01 -14.09 6.50
N GLY A 62 -1.39 -14.00 5.22
CA GLY A 62 -0.95 -14.88 4.13
C GLY A 62 0.18 -14.30 3.25
N SER A 63 0.43 -12.99 3.27
CA SER A 63 1.47 -12.33 2.47
C SER A 63 2.81 -12.32 3.22
N LYS A 64 3.22 -13.45 3.80
CA LYS A 64 4.50 -13.54 4.53
C LYS A 64 5.68 -13.57 3.56
N LYS A 65 6.11 -12.40 3.11
CA LYS A 65 7.55 -12.16 2.92
C LYS A 65 7.96 -11.05 3.88
N LYS A 66 8.95 -11.38 4.71
CA LYS A 66 9.67 -10.45 5.57
C LYS A 66 10.18 -9.29 4.70
N TYR A 67 9.43 -8.20 4.58
CA TYR A 67 10.06 -6.91 4.35
C TYR A 67 10.83 -6.63 5.64
N ALA A 68 12.02 -7.22 5.75
CA ALA A 68 13.01 -6.73 6.68
C ALA A 68 13.12 -5.24 6.34
N ARG A 69 12.58 -4.37 7.21
CA ARG A 69 12.93 -2.96 7.19
C ARG A 69 14.44 -2.96 7.20
N LYS A 70 15.08 -2.74 6.04
CA LYS A 70 16.51 -2.50 6.00
C LYS A 70 16.66 -1.23 6.82
N ARG A 71 17.02 -1.37 8.10
CA ARG A 71 17.51 -0.26 8.88
C ARG A 71 18.58 0.37 8.01
N LYS A 72 18.49 1.68 7.75
CA LYS A 72 19.53 2.41 7.03
C LYS A 72 20.87 1.94 7.60
N PRO A 73 21.84 1.49 6.78
CA PRO A 73 23.17 1.28 7.32
C PRO A 73 23.55 2.61 7.97
N ALA A 74 23.82 2.58 9.28
CA ALA A 74 24.39 3.74 9.95
C ALA A 74 25.62 4.13 9.12
N PHE A 75 25.64 5.35 8.61
CA PHE A 75 26.82 5.88 7.94
C PHE A 75 27.95 5.92 8.98
N LYS A 76 28.74 4.85 9.04
CA LYS A 76 29.78 4.66 10.07
C LYS A 76 31.09 5.39 9.74
N ASN A 77 31.19 6.03 8.57
CA ASN A 77 32.44 6.60 8.07
C ASN A 77 32.24 8.02 7.48
N TYR A 78 31.56 8.94 8.18
CA TYR A 78 31.70 10.36 7.84
C TYR A 78 32.85 10.95 8.65
N PRO A 79 33.85 11.58 8.01
CA PRO A 79 34.89 12.29 8.73
C PRO A 79 34.24 13.45 9.50
N GLU A 80 34.48 13.52 10.80
CA GLU A 80 34.06 14.65 11.63
C GLU A 80 34.80 15.91 11.14
N THR A 81 34.05 16.87 10.61
CA THR A 81 34.61 18.18 10.24
C THR A 81 34.73 19.02 11.52
N HIS A 82 35.87 18.92 12.19
CA HIS A 82 36.23 19.91 13.20
C HIS A 82 36.64 21.20 12.47
N TYR A 83 35.79 22.22 12.54
CA TYR A 83 36.20 23.58 12.23
C TYR A 83 37.01 24.10 13.42
N GLN A 84 38.27 24.46 13.19
CA GLN A 84 39.10 25.24 14.12
C GLN A 84 38.73 26.71 14.07
#